data_AF-X0ZZV6-F1
#
_entry.id   AF-X0ZZV6-F1
#
_cell.length_a   1.000
_cell.length_b   1.000
_cell.length_c   1.000
_cell.angle_alpha   90.00
_cell.angle_beta   90.00
_cell.angle_gamma   90.00
#
_symmetry.space_group_name_H-M   'P 1'
#
loop_
_entity.id
_entity.type
_entity.pdbx_description
1 polymer ?
#
loop_
_entity_poly.entity_id
_entity_poly.type
_entity_poly.pdbx_seq_one_letter_code
_entity_poly.pdbx_strand_id
1 'polypeptide(L)'
;DNDGVPDYTDICPNTSAGISVDELGCPYDLDADGIPDYMDRCPETPYSIEVNNYGCPMDSDLDGVPDYLDQCPATLPGMQVDE
;
A
#
# COMPACT_ATOMS: atom_id res chain seq x y z
N ASP A 1 -7.85 -19.29 9.90
CA ASP A 1 -9.19 -18.61 9.77
C ASP A 1 -10.09 -19.14 8.63
N ASN A 2 -9.81 -20.34 8.11
CA ASN A 2 -10.48 -20.95 6.93
C ASN A 2 -10.14 -20.29 5.58
N ASP A 3 -9.03 -19.56 5.50
CA ASP A 3 -8.40 -19.12 4.25
C ASP A 3 -7.80 -20.26 3.41
N GLY A 4 -7.60 -21.44 4.01
CA GLY A 4 -7.05 -22.63 3.35
C GLY A 4 -5.63 -22.99 3.80
N VAL A 5 -5.00 -22.17 4.65
CA VAL A 5 -3.68 -22.42 5.23
C VAL A 5 -3.84 -22.92 6.67
N PRO A 6 -3.18 -24.02 7.07
CA PRO A 6 -3.24 -24.50 8.45
C PRO A 6 -2.59 -23.51 9.43
N ASP A 7 -3.21 -23.30 10.59
CA ASP A 7 -2.76 -22.34 11.62
C ASP A 7 -1.28 -22.47 12.05
N TYR A 8 -0.70 -23.68 11.99
CA TYR A 8 0.70 -23.91 12.39
C TYR A 8 1.74 -23.47 11.34
N THR A 9 1.28 -23.18 10.13
CA THR A 9 2.05 -22.67 8.99
C THR A 9 1.60 -21.29 8.52
N ASP A 10 0.47 -20.81 9.03
CA ASP A 10 -0.11 -19.51 8.71
C ASP A 10 0.65 -18.38 9.42
N ILE A 11 1.24 -17.49 8.62
CA ILE A 11 1.99 -16.32 9.08
C ILE A 11 1.05 -15.15 9.40
N CYS A 12 -0.15 -15.14 8.81
CA CYS A 12 -1.14 -14.08 8.94
C CYS A 12 -2.42 -14.62 9.60
N PRO A 13 -2.36 -15.03 10.87
CA PRO A 13 -3.51 -15.60 11.54
C PRO A 13 -4.63 -14.56 11.64
N ASN A 14 -5.86 -14.97 11.33
CA ASN A 14 -7.07 -14.15 11.33
C ASN A 14 -7.29 -13.29 10.07
N THR A 15 -6.78 -13.74 8.92
CA THR A 15 -7.25 -13.29 7.61
C THR A 15 -8.77 -13.35 7.51
N SER A 16 -9.37 -12.28 6.98
CA SER A 16 -10.83 -12.16 6.89
C SER A 16 -11.42 -13.14 5.88
N ALA A 17 -12.59 -13.70 6.19
CA ALA A 17 -13.25 -14.67 5.32
C ALA A 17 -13.52 -14.08 3.92
N GLY A 18 -13.11 -14.82 2.88
CA GLY A 18 -13.27 -14.42 1.48
C GLY A 18 -12.10 -13.63 0.90
N ILE A 19 -11.09 -13.28 1.69
CA ILE A 19 -9.82 -12.74 1.19
C ILE A 19 -8.99 -13.88 0.61
N SER A 20 -8.41 -13.64 -0.57
CA SER A 20 -7.47 -14.59 -1.18
C SER A 20 -6.09 -14.40 -0.56
N VAL A 21 -5.44 -15.52 -0.24
CA VAL A 21 -4.12 -15.55 0.41
C VAL A 21 -3.08 -16.23 -0.46
N ASP A 22 -1.81 -15.99 -0.14
CA ASP A 22 -0.65 -16.70 -0.67
C ASP A 22 -0.42 -18.05 0.04
N GLU A 23 0.70 -18.71 -0.27
CA GLU A 23 1.05 -20.01 0.34
C GLU A 23 1.37 -19.91 1.85
N LEU A 24 1.53 -18.70 2.39
CA LEU A 24 1.87 -18.42 3.78
C LEU A 24 0.65 -17.98 4.61
N GLY A 25 -0.55 -17.91 4.00
CA GLY A 25 -1.79 -17.49 4.67
C GLY A 25 -1.98 -15.97 4.69
N CYS A 26 -1.11 -15.23 4.02
CA CYS A 26 -1.15 -13.77 4.00
C CYS A 26 -1.90 -13.24 2.78
N PRO A 27 -2.70 -12.17 2.92
CA PRO A 27 -3.26 -11.46 1.77
C PRO A 27 -2.16 -11.02 0.81
N TYR A 28 -2.46 -11.02 -0.49
CA TYR A 28 -1.54 -10.50 -1.50
C TYR A 28 -1.26 -9.00 -1.26
N ASP A 29 0.00 -8.65 -1.44
CA ASP A 29 0.57 -7.30 -1.41
C ASP A 29 1.64 -7.26 -2.51
N LEU A 30 1.23 -6.80 -3.69
CA LEU A 30 2.00 -6.97 -4.94
C LEU A 30 3.21 -6.03 -5.02
N ASP A 31 3.08 -4.81 -4.50
CA ASP A 31 4.15 -3.81 -4.49
C ASP A 31 4.97 -3.82 -3.18
N ALA A 32 4.54 -4.62 -2.20
CA ALA A 32 5.19 -4.86 -0.93
C ALA A 32 5.36 -3.59 -0.08
N ASP A 33 4.35 -2.71 -0.12
CA ASP A 33 4.29 -1.49 0.69
C ASP A 33 3.72 -1.75 2.11
N GLY A 34 3.22 -2.96 2.36
CA GLY A 34 2.64 -3.41 3.63
C GLY A 34 1.12 -3.26 3.72
N ILE A 35 0.45 -2.79 2.67
CA ILE A 35 -1.00 -2.67 2.55
C ILE A 35 -1.48 -3.73 1.55
N PRO A 36 -2.36 -4.66 1.96
CA PRO A 36 -2.87 -5.66 1.04
C PRO A 36 -3.56 -5.08 -0.20
N ASP A 37 -3.42 -5.75 -1.34
CA ASP A 37 -3.95 -5.35 -2.66
C ASP A 37 -5.45 -4.97 -2.62
N TYR A 38 -6.23 -5.64 -1.76
CA TYR A 38 -7.67 -5.38 -1.64
C TYR A 38 -8.02 -4.11 -0.86
N MET A 39 -7.05 -3.51 -0.17
CA MET A 39 -7.16 -2.26 0.58
C MET A 39 -6.34 -1.12 -0.02
N ASP A 40 -5.35 -1.46 -0.83
CA ASP A 40 -4.45 -0.51 -1.47
C ASP A 40 -5.13 0.26 -2.61
N ARG A 41 -4.92 1.58 -2.62
CA ARG A 41 -5.42 2.51 -3.64
C ARG A 41 -4.33 2.92 -4.64
N CYS A 42 -3.08 2.56 -4.38
CA CYS A 42 -1.90 2.93 -5.14
C CYS A 42 -1.04 1.67 -5.43
N PRO A 43 -1.52 0.74 -6.29
CA PRO A 43 -0.97 -0.63 -6.48
C PRO A 43 0.41 -0.72 -7.14
N GLU A 44 1.07 0.42 -7.32
CA GLU A 44 2.37 0.53 -7.97
C GLU A 44 3.28 1.44 -7.13
N THR A 45 3.08 1.49 -5.81
CA THR A 45 3.97 2.23 -4.91
C THR A 45 5.37 1.64 -5.03
N PRO A 46 6.39 2.47 -5.30
CA PRO A 46 7.75 1.96 -5.39
C PRO A 46 8.21 1.34 -4.07
N TYR A 47 8.93 0.22 -4.16
CA TYR A 47 9.51 -0.45 -3.01
C TYR A 47 10.29 0.54 -2.12
N SER A 48 10.13 0.41 -0.79
CA SER A 48 10.74 1.25 0.26
C SER A 48 10.21 2.68 0.40
N ILE A 49 9.18 3.07 -0.35
CA ILE A 49 8.47 4.33 -0.11
C ILE A 49 7.51 4.14 1.07
N GLU A 50 7.52 5.07 2.02
CA GLU A 50 6.56 5.09 3.11
C GLU A 50 5.17 5.49 2.60
N VAL A 51 4.17 4.68 2.95
CA VAL A 51 2.77 4.89 2.54
C VAL A 51 1.87 5.21 3.72
N ASN A 52 0.75 5.85 3.42
CA ASN A 52 -0.34 6.01 4.37
C ASN A 52 -1.20 4.74 4.47
N ASN A 53 -2.26 4.76 5.29
CA ASN A 53 -3.14 3.60 5.50
C ASN A 53 -3.97 3.17 4.26
N TYR A 54 -3.79 3.83 3.12
CA TYR A 54 -4.40 3.49 1.84
C TYR A 54 -3.39 2.96 0.82
N GLY A 55 -2.13 2.71 1.22
CA GLY A 55 -1.04 2.26 0.35
C GLY A 55 -0.50 3.36 -0.57
N CYS A 56 -0.90 4.61 -0.34
CA CYS A 56 -0.44 5.72 -1.17
C CYS A 56 0.72 6.47 -0.51
N PRO A 57 1.73 6.92 -1.30
CA PRO A 57 2.77 7.82 -0.86
C PRO A 57 2.21 9.11 -0.22
N MET A 58 3.00 9.72 0.66
CA MET A 58 2.67 11.04 1.20
C MET A 58 2.79 12.12 0.12
N ASP A 59 1.89 13.09 0.17
CA ASP A 59 1.87 14.33 -0.60
C ASP A 59 1.53 15.43 0.42
N SER A 60 2.57 16.12 0.89
CA SER A 60 2.50 17.01 2.04
C SER A 60 1.86 18.36 1.72
N ASP A 61 2.03 18.87 0.50
CA ASP A 61 1.47 20.14 0.06
C ASP A 61 0.21 19.99 -0.82
N LEU A 62 -0.20 18.74 -1.09
CA LEU A 62 -1.43 18.36 -1.76
C LEU A 62 -1.50 18.90 -3.19
N ASP A 63 -0.37 18.97 -3.87
CA ASP A 63 -0.28 19.43 -5.26
C ASP A 63 -0.45 18.29 -6.28
N GLY A 64 -0.42 17.04 -5.82
CA GLY A 64 -0.58 15.84 -6.64
C GLY A 64 0.74 15.16 -7.01
N VAL A 65 1.89 15.70 -6.59
CA VAL A 65 3.20 15.04 -6.70
C VAL A 65 3.58 14.46 -5.34
N PRO A 66 3.87 13.15 -5.25
CA PRO A 66 4.34 12.56 -4.01
C PRO A 66 5.62 13.22 -3.49
N ASP A 67 5.77 13.31 -2.17
CA ASP A 67 6.92 13.93 -1.48
C ASP A 67 8.28 13.41 -1.94
N TYR A 68 8.35 12.15 -2.40
CA TYR A 68 9.60 11.53 -2.87
C TYR A 68 9.98 11.90 -4.32
N LEU A 69 9.04 12.45 -5.09
CA LEU A 69 9.24 13.02 -6.42
C LEU A 69 9.23 14.55 -6.39
N ASP A 70 8.64 15.15 -5.36
CA ASP A 70 8.44 16.59 -5.30
C ASP A 70 9.74 17.37 -5.05
N GLN A 71 10.12 18.18 -6.03
CA GLN A 71 11.27 19.07 -5.98
C GLN A 71 10.94 20.43 -5.35
N CYS A 72 9.66 20.73 -5.16
CA CYS A 72 9.10 22.00 -4.72
C CYS A 72 8.07 21.82 -3.57
N PRO A 73 8.50 21.44 -2.35
CA PRO A 73 7.65 21.00 -1.21
C PRO A 73 6.75 22.06 -0.54
N ALA A 74 6.46 23.14 -1.26
CA ALA A 74 5.64 24.25 -0.79
C ALA A 74 4.88 24.89 -1.95
N THR A 75 4.49 24.11 -2.97
CA THR A 75 3.57 24.63 -3.97
C THR A 75 2.16 24.76 -3.36
N LEU A 76 1.25 25.35 -4.12
CA LEU A 76 -0.12 25.53 -3.64
C LEU A 76 -0.91 24.26 -3.96
N PRO A 77 -1.77 23.78 -3.04
CA PRO A 77 -2.58 22.59 -3.28
C PRO A 77 -3.30 22.61 -4.63
N GLY A 78 -3.17 21.52 -5.39
CA GLY A 78 -3.72 21.32 -6.72
C GLY A 78 -3.09 22.16 -7.85
N MET A 79 -1.93 22.79 -7.65
CA MET A 79 -1.17 23.32 -8.77
C MET A 79 -0.61 22.16 -9.59
N GLN A 80 -0.84 22.20 -10.91
CA GLN A 80 -0.14 21.31 -11.82
C GLN A 80 1.35 21.67 -11.84
N VAL A 81 2.12 20.84 -11.18
CA VAL A 81 3.57 20.80 -11.26
C VAL A 81 3.97 19.59 -12.09
N ASP A 82 5.11 19.68 -12.76
CA ASP A 82 5.77 18.52 -13.34
C ASP A 82 6.51 17.72 -12.26
N GLU A 83 6.71 16.42 -12.52
CA GLU A 83 7.58 15.53 -11.72
C GLU A 83 9.05 15.99 -11.75
#